data_AF-A0A9P6C2B6-F1
#
_entry.id   AF-A0A9P6C2B6-F1
#
_cell.length_a   1.000
_cell.length_b   1.000
_cell.length_c   1.000
_cell.angle_alpha   90.00
_cell.angle_beta   90.00
_cell.angle_gamma   90.00
#
_symmetry.space_group_name_H-M   'P 1'
#
loop_
_entity.id
_entity.type
_entity.pdbx_description
1 polymer ?
#
loop_
_entity_poly.entity_id
_entity_poly.type
_entity_poly.pdbx_seq_one_letter_code
_entity_poly.pdbx_strand_id
1 'polypeptide(L)'
;MLSKADEEQLQRVCGNDETLAEARRLIPVARTRTNQGSGHYLSGLTTALPAICAYIASKQLNNNDVDLDNARQSSCLKTADFKKALRTVATVLEAESSPKKKRNEATHDVLHEKYSVEMPFSVLSVFLQQAEHALIQLDTRNKIDSLDVRCAVFFWTCSIVKAKQLPTLDEFAQDNALLSRRLIPIIKLLDDKCKSLKSKLVEAAKNTSRPSSPTKSMLQATPRTPRRSPTKPLRELPTRESVKKQRQDQSTGAIPSRGPDSIDEDMEPPETPTKKRKLDELTPTPSLTKRRLPFPPVTPSAPHITHLTSPTKAKPNATPAISSPLRRSARSVLQQEVDTAMDVDEDEDVGDNINRSLELDLSKFVLAEDDIEKMEEPAVTRRFRPVYQDSRQWYARDAKVLRSWREASGFAGI
;
A
#
# COMPACT_ATOMS: atom_id res chain seq x y z
N MET A 1 -3.85 -13.66 27.12
CA MET A 1 -2.97 -14.18 28.17
C MET A 1 -2.45 -15.54 27.72
N LEU A 2 -1.16 -15.82 27.89
CA LEU A 2 -0.60 -17.16 27.63
C LEU A 2 -1.19 -18.16 28.64
N SER A 3 -1.37 -19.41 28.23
CA SER A 3 -1.70 -20.47 29.18
C SER A 3 -0.45 -20.83 29.98
N LYS A 4 -0.59 -21.15 31.27
CA LYS A 4 0.55 -21.65 32.09
C LYS A 4 1.23 -22.85 31.45
N ALA A 5 0.46 -23.73 30.80
CA ALA A 5 1.00 -24.88 30.07
C ALA A 5 1.90 -24.47 28.89
N ASP A 6 1.58 -23.36 28.20
CA ASP A 6 2.41 -22.84 27.11
C ASP A 6 3.74 -22.32 27.65
N GLU A 7 3.71 -21.64 28.80
CA GLU A 7 4.92 -21.09 29.44
C GLU A 7 5.85 -22.18 29.97
N GLU A 8 5.31 -23.21 30.61
CA GLU A 8 6.11 -24.37 31.05
C GLU A 8 6.74 -25.11 29.87
N GLN A 9 6.02 -25.24 28.75
CA GLN A 9 6.57 -25.86 27.55
C GLN A 9 7.69 -25.01 26.94
N LEU A 10 7.54 -23.68 26.89
CA LEU A 10 8.60 -22.78 26.42
C LEU A 10 9.86 -22.86 27.30
N GLN A 11 9.70 -22.87 28.62
CA GLN A 11 10.83 -22.98 29.56
C GLN A 11 11.60 -24.29 29.43
N ARG A 12 10.96 -25.38 28.97
CA ARG A 12 11.65 -26.65 28.72
C ARG A 12 12.42 -26.67 27.39
N VAL A 13 12.02 -25.84 26.42
CA VAL A 13 12.56 -25.87 25.05
C VAL A 13 13.63 -24.82 24.83
N CYS A 14 13.43 -23.60 25.36
CA CYS A 14 14.39 -22.51 25.20
C CYS A 14 15.44 -22.56 26.31
N GLY A 15 16.72 -22.50 25.94
CA GLY A 15 17.82 -22.29 26.90
C GLY A 15 18.08 -20.81 27.17
N ASN A 16 17.78 -19.94 26.19
CA ASN A 16 18.05 -18.50 26.28
C ASN A 16 16.80 -17.67 26.60
N ASP A 17 16.97 -16.68 27.50
CA ASP A 17 15.90 -15.76 27.90
C ASP A 17 15.41 -14.87 26.75
N GLU A 18 16.29 -14.50 25.80
CA GLU A 18 15.94 -13.71 24.62
C GLU A 18 15.01 -14.47 23.66
N THR A 19 15.34 -15.73 23.36
CA THR A 19 14.48 -16.63 22.56
C THR A 19 13.12 -16.79 23.22
N LEU A 20 13.12 -16.96 24.55
CA LEU A 20 11.91 -17.16 25.34
C LEU A 20 11.02 -15.91 25.31
N ALA A 21 11.60 -14.71 25.47
CA ALA A 21 10.88 -13.44 25.39
C ALA A 21 10.22 -13.24 24.01
N GLU A 22 10.96 -13.52 22.93
CA GLU A 22 10.44 -13.36 21.57
C GLU A 22 9.37 -14.44 21.24
N ALA A 23 9.57 -15.68 21.68
CA ALA A 23 8.57 -16.74 21.53
C ALA A 23 7.26 -16.40 22.27
N ARG A 24 7.34 -15.82 23.49
CA ARG A 24 6.17 -15.32 24.23
C ARG A 24 5.40 -14.24 23.45
N ARG A 25 6.11 -13.38 22.72
CA ARG A 25 5.52 -12.35 21.86
C ARG A 25 4.79 -12.95 20.66
N LEU A 26 5.35 -14.01 20.04
CA LEU A 26 4.81 -14.64 18.84
C LEU A 26 3.56 -15.50 19.09
N ILE A 27 3.47 -16.21 20.23
CA ILE A 27 2.36 -17.13 20.55
C ILE A 27 0.97 -16.50 20.41
N PRO A 28 0.64 -15.32 20.99
CA PRO A 28 -0.69 -14.74 20.85
C PRO A 28 -1.00 -14.33 19.40
N VAL A 29 -0.01 -13.87 18.64
CA VAL A 29 -0.15 -13.52 17.23
C VAL A 29 -0.45 -14.76 16.40
N ALA A 30 0.35 -15.82 16.58
CA ALA A 30 0.14 -17.09 15.90
C ALA A 30 -1.24 -17.67 16.25
N ARG A 31 -1.60 -17.73 17.54
CA ARG A 31 -2.87 -18.28 18.02
C ARG A 31 -4.09 -17.57 17.41
N THR A 32 -4.10 -16.23 17.43
CA THR A 32 -5.22 -15.45 16.86
C THR A 32 -5.39 -15.70 15.36
N ARG A 33 -4.28 -15.93 14.64
CA ARG A 33 -4.24 -16.14 13.20
C ARG A 33 -4.36 -17.59 12.74
N THR A 34 -4.18 -18.57 13.62
CA THR A 34 -4.36 -19.99 13.33
C THR A 34 -5.66 -20.56 13.91
N ASN A 35 -6.46 -19.72 14.55
CA ASN A 35 -7.78 -20.11 15.07
C ASN A 35 -8.72 -20.55 13.95
N GLN A 36 -9.76 -21.31 14.31
CA GLN A 36 -10.78 -21.77 13.38
C GLN A 36 -11.44 -20.57 12.66
N GLY A 37 -11.51 -20.63 11.32
CA GLY A 37 -12.07 -19.56 10.48
C GLY A 37 -11.06 -18.54 9.94
N SER A 38 -9.79 -18.61 10.33
CA SER A 38 -8.71 -17.73 9.83
C SER A 38 -8.21 -18.05 8.41
N GLY A 39 -8.59 -19.20 7.85
CA GLY A 39 -8.01 -19.77 6.63
C GLY A 39 -6.74 -20.59 6.86
N HIS A 40 -6.09 -20.45 8.03
CA HIS A 40 -4.86 -21.17 8.41
C HIS A 40 -5.08 -22.05 9.65
N TYR A 41 -6.16 -22.82 9.65
CA TYR A 41 -6.55 -23.64 10.80
C TYR A 41 -5.56 -24.79 11.05
N LEU A 42 -4.96 -24.79 12.23
CA LEU A 42 -4.16 -25.90 12.74
C LEU A 42 -5.11 -26.96 13.29
N SER A 43 -5.41 -27.98 12.49
CA SER A 43 -6.37 -29.05 12.78
C SER A 43 -5.99 -29.93 13.99
N GLY A 44 -6.12 -29.40 15.20
CA GLY A 44 -5.73 -30.07 16.45
C GLY A 44 -4.23 -29.98 16.78
N LEU A 45 -3.43 -29.30 15.97
CA LEU A 45 -1.98 -29.15 16.15
C LEU A 45 -1.61 -27.94 17.03
N THR A 46 -2.56 -27.46 17.84
CA THR A 46 -2.39 -26.27 18.68
C THR A 46 -1.43 -26.50 19.85
N THR A 47 -1.24 -27.74 20.27
CA THR A 47 -0.27 -28.15 21.31
C THR A 47 1.18 -27.96 20.89
N ALA A 48 1.46 -27.91 19.58
CA ALA A 48 2.80 -27.67 19.06
C ALA A 48 3.14 -26.19 18.90
N LEU A 49 2.15 -25.31 19.07
CA LEU A 49 2.30 -23.87 18.83
C LEU A 49 3.45 -23.25 19.65
N PRO A 50 3.61 -23.52 20.96
CA PRO A 50 4.71 -22.95 21.74
C PRO A 50 6.09 -23.38 21.24
N ALA A 51 6.28 -24.67 20.96
CA ALA A 51 7.54 -25.22 20.45
C ALA A 51 7.90 -24.70 19.05
N ILE A 52 6.89 -24.54 18.17
CA ILE A 52 7.08 -23.93 16.84
C ILE A 52 7.46 -22.44 16.95
N CYS A 53 6.81 -21.69 17.85
CA CYS A 53 7.14 -20.28 18.06
C CYS A 53 8.56 -20.12 18.64
N ALA A 54 8.99 -21.01 19.53
CA ALA A 54 10.36 -21.05 20.06
C ALA A 54 11.40 -21.29 18.95
N TYR A 55 11.16 -22.28 18.08
CA TYR A 55 12.03 -22.55 16.93
C TYR A 55 12.12 -21.35 15.96
N ILE A 56 10.98 -20.72 15.65
CA ILE A 56 10.96 -19.53 14.77
C ILE A 56 11.69 -18.36 15.42
N ALA A 57 11.50 -18.11 16.72
CA ALA A 57 12.20 -17.07 17.46
C ALA A 57 13.71 -17.28 17.45
N SER A 58 14.17 -18.51 17.70
CA SER A 58 15.60 -18.85 17.66
C SER A 58 16.21 -18.60 16.27
N LYS A 59 15.47 -18.96 15.21
CA LYS A 59 15.88 -18.69 13.83
C LYS A 59 15.91 -17.19 13.50
N GLN A 60 14.98 -16.39 14.02
CA GLN A 60 14.96 -14.94 13.80
C GLN A 60 16.13 -14.24 14.51
N LEU A 61 16.52 -14.73 15.68
CA LEU A 61 17.64 -14.20 16.47
C LEU A 61 19.01 -14.77 16.03
N ASN A 62 19.05 -15.74 15.11
CA ASN A 62 20.26 -16.44 14.66
C ASN A 62 21.12 -17.02 15.82
N ASN A 63 20.48 -17.46 16.90
CA ASN A 63 21.18 -17.96 18.09
C ASN A 63 21.27 -19.50 18.18
N ASN A 64 20.60 -20.23 17.27
CA ASN A 64 20.57 -21.70 17.22
C ASN A 64 20.23 -22.38 18.57
N ASP A 65 19.50 -21.69 19.45
CA ASP A 65 19.07 -22.16 20.77
C ASP A 65 18.10 -23.36 20.69
N VAL A 66 17.26 -23.39 19.66
CA VAL A 66 16.24 -24.43 19.50
C VAL A 66 16.38 -25.12 18.16
N ASP A 67 16.84 -26.38 18.19
CA ASP A 67 16.87 -27.25 17.02
C ASP A 67 15.47 -27.74 16.61
N LEU A 68 15.32 -28.06 15.32
CA LEU A 68 14.06 -28.58 14.77
C LEU A 68 13.64 -29.89 15.45
N ASP A 69 14.59 -30.79 15.71
CA ASP A 69 14.31 -32.07 16.37
C ASP A 69 13.89 -31.90 17.83
N ASN A 70 14.50 -30.96 18.56
CA ASN A 70 14.14 -30.62 19.94
C ASN A 70 12.73 -29.99 20.02
N ALA A 71 12.42 -29.05 19.12
CA ALA A 71 11.09 -28.46 19.00
C ALA A 71 10.02 -29.50 18.63
N ARG A 72 10.35 -30.45 17.75
CA ARG A 72 9.45 -31.56 17.41
C ARG A 72 9.21 -32.45 18.63
N GLN A 73 10.27 -32.86 19.33
CA GLN A 73 10.16 -33.79 20.46
C GLN A 73 9.33 -33.19 21.60
N SER A 74 9.52 -31.90 21.91
CA SER A 74 8.73 -31.18 22.91
C SER A 74 7.27 -30.93 22.52
N SER A 75 6.95 -30.95 21.22
CA SER A 75 5.58 -30.83 20.73
C SER A 75 4.80 -32.16 20.73
N CYS A 76 5.48 -33.29 20.94
CA CYS A 76 4.93 -34.65 20.86
C CYS A 76 4.22 -34.97 19.54
N LEU A 77 4.56 -34.29 18.44
CA LEU A 77 3.98 -34.53 17.11
C LEU A 77 4.85 -35.45 16.25
N LYS A 78 4.20 -36.11 15.30
CA LYS A 78 4.89 -36.78 14.19
C LYS A 78 5.60 -35.75 13.32
N THR A 79 6.72 -36.13 12.72
CA THR A 79 7.54 -35.25 11.87
C THR A 79 6.74 -34.60 10.73
N ALA A 80 5.82 -35.34 10.11
CA ALA A 80 4.99 -34.82 9.02
C ALA A 80 4.03 -33.73 9.50
N ASP A 81 3.34 -33.96 10.61
CA ASP A 81 2.37 -33.03 11.19
C ASP A 81 3.07 -31.78 11.74
N PHE A 82 4.23 -31.96 12.38
CA PHE A 82 5.06 -30.85 12.84
C PHE A 82 5.53 -29.96 11.70
N LYS A 83 6.04 -30.54 10.60
CA LYS A 83 6.45 -29.77 9.40
C LYS A 83 5.27 -29.03 8.78
N LYS A 84 4.09 -29.64 8.74
CA LYS A 84 2.86 -28.98 8.25
C LYS A 84 2.48 -27.79 9.14
N ALA A 85 2.44 -27.99 10.46
CA ALA A 85 2.15 -26.92 11.41
C ALA A 85 3.17 -25.79 11.36
N LEU A 86 4.47 -26.14 11.27
CA LEU A 86 5.57 -25.18 11.14
C LEU A 86 5.39 -24.31 9.90
N ARG A 87 5.10 -24.90 8.73
CA ARG A 87 4.83 -24.12 7.51
C ARG A 87 3.65 -23.18 7.68
N THR A 88 2.53 -23.67 8.23
CA THR A 88 1.33 -22.84 8.44
C THR A 88 1.62 -21.67 9.38
N VAL A 89 2.28 -21.91 10.51
CA VAL A 89 2.63 -20.86 11.48
C VAL A 89 3.67 -19.91 10.89
N ALA A 90 4.67 -20.40 10.17
CA ALA A 90 5.67 -19.58 9.51
C ALA A 90 5.02 -18.63 8.49
N THR A 91 4.13 -19.12 7.62
CA THR A 91 3.39 -18.27 6.66
C THR A 91 2.55 -17.22 7.37
N VAL A 92 1.88 -17.59 8.46
CA VAL A 92 1.06 -16.67 9.25
C VAL A 92 1.89 -15.59 9.93
N LEU A 93 3.00 -15.97 10.56
CA LEU A 93 3.89 -15.04 11.24
C LEU A 93 4.65 -14.18 10.24
N GLU A 94 5.06 -14.72 9.11
CA GLU A 94 5.67 -13.97 8.01
C GLU A 94 4.68 -12.97 7.41
N ALA A 95 3.39 -13.29 7.31
CA ALA A 95 2.36 -12.33 6.87
C ALA A 95 2.10 -11.20 7.89
N GLU A 96 2.48 -11.38 9.16
CA GLU A 96 2.39 -10.37 10.23
C GLU A 96 3.70 -9.60 10.43
N SER A 97 4.84 -10.28 10.33
CA SER A 97 6.19 -9.73 10.49
C SER A 97 6.66 -9.04 9.21
N SER A 98 6.34 -9.60 8.03
CA SER A 98 6.15 -8.72 6.87
C SER A 98 4.99 -7.84 7.30
N PRO A 99 5.19 -6.52 7.44
CA PRO A 99 4.22 -5.65 8.07
C PRO A 99 3.00 -5.53 7.15
N LYS A 100 2.17 -6.58 7.00
CA LYS A 100 1.09 -6.78 6.02
C LYS A 100 1.17 -5.93 4.77
N LYS A 101 2.33 -5.71 4.14
CA LYS A 101 2.46 -4.66 3.12
C LYS A 101 1.59 -3.45 3.53
N LYS A 102 1.80 -2.83 4.71
CA LYS A 102 1.32 -1.46 5.01
C LYS A 102 1.60 -0.80 3.70
N ARG A 103 0.58 -0.62 2.85
CA ARG A 103 0.76 -0.36 1.42
C ARG A 103 1.79 0.73 1.41
N ASN A 104 3.06 0.42 1.06
CA ASN A 104 4.23 1.18 1.53
C ASN A 104 3.78 2.60 1.52
N GLU A 105 3.52 3.14 2.72
CA GLU A 105 2.75 4.37 2.79
C GLU A 105 3.72 5.33 2.16
N ALA A 106 3.51 5.59 0.86
CA ALA A 106 4.55 6.09 -0.01
C ALA A 106 4.56 7.57 0.28
N THR A 107 5.09 7.88 1.45
CA THR A 107 5.35 9.21 1.91
C THR A 107 6.31 9.76 0.89
N HIS A 108 6.12 11.04 0.55
CA HIS A 108 6.94 11.69 -0.45
C HIS A 108 8.42 11.60 -0.13
N ASP A 109 8.79 11.54 1.15
CA ASP A 109 10.14 11.34 1.67
C ASP A 109 10.75 10.03 1.14
N VAL A 110 10.03 8.91 1.27
CA VAL A 110 10.48 7.58 0.82
C VAL A 110 10.60 7.53 -0.70
N LEU A 111 9.67 8.18 -1.42
CA LEU A 111 9.73 8.27 -2.88
C LEU A 111 10.90 9.16 -3.34
N HIS A 112 11.16 10.27 -2.65
CA HIS A 112 12.26 11.18 -2.94
C HIS A 112 13.62 10.49 -2.77
N GLU A 113 13.79 9.75 -1.67
CA GLU A 113 14.98 8.96 -1.40
C GLU A 113 15.14 7.83 -2.44
N LYS A 114 14.06 7.08 -2.73
CA LYS A 114 14.07 5.96 -3.68
C LYS A 114 14.46 6.38 -5.10
N TYR A 115 14.00 7.53 -5.58
CA TYR A 115 14.23 7.99 -6.96
C TYR A 115 15.31 9.07 -7.08
N SER A 116 16.03 9.39 -5.99
CA SER A 116 17.21 10.27 -5.98
C SER A 116 17.02 11.59 -6.76
N VAL A 117 15.93 12.31 -6.49
CA VAL A 117 15.59 13.55 -7.20
C VAL A 117 16.57 14.66 -6.83
N GLU A 118 17.22 15.29 -7.82
CA GLU A 118 18.25 16.34 -7.61
C GLU A 118 17.75 17.57 -6.83
N MET A 119 16.44 17.81 -6.79
CA MET A 119 15.84 18.93 -6.06
C MET A 119 15.76 18.63 -4.54
N PRO A 120 16.16 19.56 -3.66
CA PRO A 120 16.02 19.39 -2.22
C PRO A 120 14.57 19.09 -1.80
N PHE A 121 14.39 18.10 -0.93
CA PHE A 121 13.07 17.66 -0.48
C PHE A 121 12.24 18.78 0.17
N SER A 122 12.89 19.72 0.86
CA SER A 122 12.24 20.88 1.49
C SER A 122 11.54 21.80 0.48
N VAL A 123 12.08 21.94 -0.73
CA VAL A 123 11.47 22.73 -1.80
C VAL A 123 10.41 21.90 -2.51
N LEU A 124 10.73 20.64 -2.82
CA LEU A 124 9.84 19.74 -3.53
C LEU A 124 8.54 19.47 -2.76
N SER A 125 8.63 19.25 -1.44
CA SER A 125 7.49 18.96 -0.56
C SER A 125 6.42 20.06 -0.58
N VAL A 126 6.82 21.33 -0.67
CA VAL A 126 5.89 22.46 -0.79
C VAL A 126 5.07 22.37 -2.09
N PHE A 127 5.71 22.01 -3.20
CA PHE A 127 5.01 21.84 -4.48
C PHE A 127 4.13 20.59 -4.51
N LEU A 128 4.58 19.50 -3.89
CA LEU A 128 3.79 18.28 -3.75
C LEU A 128 2.51 18.55 -2.96
N GLN A 129 2.61 19.22 -1.80
CA GLN A 129 1.45 19.60 -1.00
C GLN A 129 0.51 20.57 -1.74
N GLN A 130 1.06 21.51 -2.51
CA GLN A 130 0.23 22.42 -3.33
C GLN A 130 -0.51 21.68 -4.45
N ALA A 131 0.13 20.72 -5.11
CA ALA A 131 -0.48 19.90 -6.14
C ALA A 131 -1.57 18.97 -5.56
N GLU A 132 -1.30 18.35 -4.41
CA GLU A 132 -2.31 17.57 -3.68
C GLU A 132 -3.52 18.44 -3.32
N HIS A 133 -3.30 19.59 -2.70
CA HIS A 133 -4.37 20.50 -2.32
C HIS A 133 -5.19 21.01 -3.52
N ALA A 134 -4.52 21.30 -4.64
CA ALA A 134 -5.22 21.66 -5.87
C ALA A 134 -6.10 20.49 -6.37
N LEU A 135 -5.62 19.25 -6.30
CA LEU A 135 -6.38 18.08 -6.73
C LEU A 135 -7.60 17.84 -5.82
N ILE A 136 -7.45 18.03 -4.51
CA ILE A 136 -8.54 17.94 -3.52
C ILE A 136 -9.67 18.92 -3.85
N GLN A 137 -9.31 20.15 -4.25
CA GLN A 137 -10.29 21.18 -4.59
C GLN A 137 -11.03 20.89 -5.91
N LEU A 138 -10.35 20.23 -6.85
CA LEU A 138 -10.88 19.95 -8.19
C LEU A 138 -11.72 18.67 -8.24
N ASP A 139 -11.37 17.68 -7.43
CA ASP A 139 -11.96 16.34 -7.53
C ASP A 139 -12.52 15.87 -6.19
N THR A 140 -13.83 16.09 -6.01
CA THR A 140 -14.57 15.63 -4.82
C THR A 140 -14.83 14.12 -4.84
N ARG A 141 -14.54 13.41 -5.93
CA ARG A 141 -14.83 11.97 -6.07
C ARG A 141 -13.65 11.09 -5.66
N ASN A 142 -12.42 11.59 -5.81
CA ASN A 142 -11.24 10.82 -5.46
C ASN A 142 -10.89 10.99 -3.98
N LYS A 143 -10.80 9.87 -3.27
CA LYS A 143 -10.33 9.87 -1.88
C LYS A 143 -8.86 10.27 -1.85
N ILE A 144 -8.58 11.35 -1.12
CA ILE A 144 -7.31 12.06 -1.03
C ILE A 144 -6.18 11.15 -0.51
N ASP A 145 -6.52 10.19 0.35
CA ASP A 145 -5.57 9.22 0.90
C ASP A 145 -5.29 8.02 -0.02
N SER A 146 -5.70 8.08 -1.29
CA SER A 146 -5.32 7.03 -2.22
C SER A 146 -3.84 7.14 -2.53
N LEU A 147 -3.11 6.05 -2.31
CA LEU A 147 -1.72 5.87 -2.76
C LEU A 147 -1.53 6.31 -4.23
N ASP A 148 -2.55 6.11 -5.06
CA ASP A 148 -2.55 6.54 -6.47
C ASP A 148 -2.39 8.06 -6.64
N VAL A 149 -3.01 8.86 -5.77
CA VAL A 149 -2.93 10.33 -5.84
C VAL A 149 -1.53 10.80 -5.47
N ARG A 150 -0.99 10.32 -4.35
CA ARG A 150 0.38 10.69 -3.90
C ARG A 150 1.42 10.30 -4.94
N CYS A 151 1.36 9.07 -5.45
CA CYS A 151 2.28 8.59 -6.49
C CYS A 151 2.11 9.36 -7.81
N ALA A 152 0.87 9.68 -8.23
CA ALA A 152 0.64 10.49 -9.44
C ALA A 152 1.18 11.92 -9.29
N VAL A 153 0.95 12.56 -8.15
CA VAL A 153 1.45 13.91 -7.86
C VAL A 153 2.98 13.92 -7.82
N PHE A 154 3.59 12.94 -7.16
CA PHE A 154 5.05 12.78 -7.11
C PHE A 154 5.64 12.60 -8.52
N PHE A 155 5.10 11.66 -9.30
CA PHE A 155 5.56 11.39 -10.67
C PHE A 155 5.39 12.62 -11.56
N TRP A 156 4.24 13.29 -11.51
CA TRP A 156 3.96 14.50 -12.28
C TRP A 156 4.96 15.61 -11.93
N THR A 157 5.20 15.85 -10.63
CA THR A 157 6.15 16.87 -10.16
C THR A 157 7.58 16.56 -10.63
N CYS A 158 8.02 15.30 -10.49
CA CYS A 158 9.36 14.88 -10.94
C CYS A 158 9.52 14.95 -12.47
N SER A 159 8.45 14.65 -13.23
CA SER A 159 8.46 14.74 -14.70
C SER A 159 8.67 16.19 -15.18
N ILE A 160 8.15 17.17 -14.44
CA ILE A 160 8.31 18.60 -14.75
C ILE A 160 9.72 19.08 -14.41
N VAL A 161 10.28 18.62 -13.28
CA VAL A 161 11.64 18.94 -12.86
C VAL A 161 12.70 18.29 -13.77
N LYS A 162 12.29 17.32 -14.61
CA LYS A 162 13.16 16.54 -15.50
C LYS A 162 14.27 15.81 -14.74
N ALA A 163 13.90 15.11 -13.66
CA ALA A 163 14.83 14.24 -12.95
C ALA A 163 15.41 13.20 -13.93
N LYS A 164 16.74 13.11 -14.03
CA LYS A 164 17.44 12.27 -15.03
C LYS A 164 17.14 10.78 -14.87
N GLN A 165 16.78 10.35 -13.67
CA GLN A 165 16.58 8.94 -13.30
C GLN A 165 15.11 8.57 -13.12
N LEU A 166 14.17 9.39 -13.60
CA LEU A 166 12.76 9.04 -13.47
C LEU A 166 12.42 7.89 -14.44
N PRO A 167 11.98 6.73 -13.96
CA PRO A 167 11.58 5.62 -14.84
C PRO A 167 10.32 5.99 -15.64
N THR A 168 9.99 5.15 -16.62
CA THR A 168 8.73 5.31 -17.36
C THR A 168 7.52 5.19 -16.43
N LEU A 169 6.37 5.75 -16.83
CA LEU A 169 5.16 5.71 -15.99
C LEU A 169 4.72 4.28 -15.64
N ASP A 170 4.90 3.34 -16.56
CA ASP A 170 4.54 1.93 -16.35
C ASP A 170 5.50 1.23 -15.37
N GLU A 171 6.81 1.44 -15.50
CA GLU A 171 7.82 0.97 -14.55
C GLU A 171 7.60 1.57 -13.16
N PHE A 172 7.37 2.89 -13.07
CA PHE A 172 7.06 3.57 -11.81
C PHE A 172 5.79 3.01 -11.16
N ALA A 173 4.76 2.73 -11.95
CA ALA A 173 3.52 2.15 -11.44
C ALA A 173 3.76 0.73 -10.90
N GLN A 174 4.50 -0.10 -11.64
CA GLN A 174 4.83 -1.48 -11.25
C GLN A 174 5.64 -1.51 -9.94
N ASP A 175 6.67 -0.67 -9.83
CA ASP A 175 7.52 -0.51 -8.65
C ASP A 175 6.77 -0.19 -7.36
N ASN A 176 5.65 0.52 -7.49
CA ASN A 176 4.82 0.95 -6.37
C ASN A 176 3.54 0.09 -6.23
N ALA A 177 3.45 -1.01 -6.98
CA ALA A 177 2.28 -1.90 -7.03
C ALA A 177 0.97 -1.17 -7.38
N LEU A 178 1.06 -0.25 -8.34
CA LEU A 178 -0.04 0.56 -8.88
C LEU A 178 -0.33 0.17 -10.33
N LEU A 179 -1.52 0.54 -10.81
CA LEU A 179 -1.91 0.38 -12.21
C LEU A 179 -1.72 1.71 -12.93
N SER A 180 -0.89 1.74 -13.97
CA SER A 180 -0.63 2.96 -14.76
C SER A 180 -1.91 3.58 -15.33
N ARG A 181 -2.88 2.75 -15.74
CA ARG A 181 -4.23 3.17 -16.17
C ARG A 181 -4.96 4.06 -15.15
N ARG A 182 -4.66 3.94 -13.84
CA ARG A 182 -5.25 4.77 -12.78
C ARG A 182 -4.50 6.09 -12.59
N LEU A 183 -3.21 6.14 -12.86
CA LEU A 183 -2.37 7.34 -12.73
C LEU A 183 -2.57 8.31 -13.89
N ILE A 184 -2.67 7.81 -15.12
CA ILE A 184 -2.83 8.62 -16.35
C ILE A 184 -3.94 9.69 -16.23
N PRO A 185 -5.19 9.38 -15.82
CA PRO A 185 -6.24 10.40 -15.72
C PRO A 185 -5.93 11.46 -14.67
N ILE A 186 -5.29 11.10 -13.56
CA ILE A 186 -4.90 12.04 -12.48
C ILE A 186 -3.80 12.98 -12.99
N ILE A 187 -2.79 12.44 -13.68
CA ILE A 187 -1.70 13.23 -14.28
C ILE A 187 -2.24 14.20 -15.34
N LYS A 188 -3.13 13.74 -16.22
CA LYS A 188 -3.78 14.61 -17.21
C LYS A 188 -4.58 15.73 -16.55
N LEU A 189 -5.33 15.42 -15.48
CA LEU A 189 -6.07 16.42 -14.73
C LEU A 189 -5.15 17.48 -14.10
N LEU A 190 -4.01 17.06 -13.53
CA LEU A 190 -2.98 17.97 -13.01
C LEU A 190 -2.42 18.88 -14.11
N ASP A 191 -2.08 18.33 -15.28
CA ASP A 191 -1.57 19.12 -16.41
C ASP A 191 -2.58 20.14 -16.93
N ASP A 192 -3.87 19.78 -16.98
CA ASP A 192 -4.92 20.68 -17.47
C ASP A 192 -5.23 21.81 -16.50
N LYS A 193 -5.29 21.51 -15.20
CA LYS A 193 -5.79 22.43 -14.17
C LYS A 193 -4.70 23.16 -13.39
N CYS A 194 -3.51 22.58 -13.27
CA CYS A 194 -2.41 23.12 -12.48
C CYS A 194 -1.32 23.80 -13.34
N LYS A 195 -1.70 24.43 -14.45
CA LYS A 195 -0.75 25.12 -15.38
C LYS A 195 0.08 26.20 -14.68
N SER A 196 -0.53 26.96 -13.77
CA SER A 196 0.18 27.99 -13.00
C SER A 196 1.20 27.40 -12.03
N LEU A 197 0.86 26.28 -11.38
CA LEU A 197 1.76 25.54 -10.50
C LEU A 197 2.92 24.92 -11.28
N LYS A 198 2.64 24.36 -12.46
CA LYS A 198 3.65 23.84 -13.39
C LYS A 198 4.67 24.92 -13.78
N SER A 199 4.22 26.13 -14.13
CA SER A 199 5.12 27.24 -14.44
C SER A 199 6.02 27.63 -13.25
N LYS A 200 5.45 27.71 -12.04
CA LYS A 200 6.22 28.00 -10.81
C LYS A 200 7.25 26.91 -10.49
N LEU A 201 6.88 25.65 -10.69
CA LEU A 201 7.78 24.50 -10.48
C LEU A 201 8.94 24.51 -11.48
N VAL A 202 8.68 24.81 -12.75
CA VAL A 202 9.73 24.96 -13.77
C VAL A 202 10.69 26.09 -13.41
N GLU A 203 10.19 27.21 -12.90
CA GLU A 203 11.02 28.32 -12.45
C GLU A 203 11.87 27.95 -11.23
N ALA A 204 11.29 27.28 -10.23
CA ALA A 204 12.00 26.80 -9.05
C ALA A 204 13.09 25.76 -9.40
N ALA A 205 12.82 24.87 -10.36
CA ALA A 205 13.80 23.90 -10.86
C ALA A 205 15.00 24.58 -11.53
N LYS A 206 14.75 25.63 -12.35
CA LYS A 206 15.82 26.43 -12.98
C LYS A 206 16.65 27.20 -11.96
N ASN A 207 16.04 27.67 -10.88
CA ASN A 207 16.73 28.39 -9.82
C ASN A 207 17.58 27.46 -8.94
N THR A 208 17.13 26.22 -8.74
CA THR A 208 17.86 25.20 -7.96
C THR A 208 19.11 24.69 -8.69
N SER A 209 19.05 24.54 -10.01
CA SER A 209 20.19 24.03 -10.80
C SER A 209 21.29 25.05 -11.02
N ARG A 210 21.05 26.34 -10.77
CA ARG A 210 22.12 27.33 -10.73
C ARG A 210 22.86 27.12 -9.42
N PRO A 211 24.08 26.55 -9.42
CA PRO A 211 24.89 26.54 -8.20
C PRO A 211 24.97 27.99 -7.76
N SER A 212 24.47 28.28 -6.55
CA SER A 212 24.65 29.59 -5.94
C SER A 212 26.15 29.76 -5.83
N SER A 213 26.75 30.43 -6.82
CA SER A 213 28.19 30.63 -6.88
C SER A 213 28.59 31.29 -5.56
N PRO A 214 29.44 30.65 -4.73
CA PRO A 214 29.67 31.09 -3.36
C PRO A 214 30.37 32.46 -3.25
N THR A 215 30.70 33.08 -4.38
CA THR A 215 31.73 34.11 -4.48
C THR A 215 31.23 35.55 -4.34
N LYS A 216 30.00 35.80 -3.89
CA LYS A 216 29.48 37.19 -3.82
C LYS A 216 28.77 37.61 -2.53
N SER A 217 29.10 36.99 -1.41
CA SER A 217 28.71 37.49 -0.09
C SER A 217 29.90 37.57 0.85
N MET A 218 30.84 38.48 0.58
CA MET A 218 31.67 39.05 1.64
C MET A 218 32.29 40.39 1.23
N LEU A 219 31.47 41.43 1.16
CA LEU A 219 31.88 42.76 1.64
C LEU A 219 30.73 43.28 2.51
N GLN A 220 30.77 42.80 3.74
CA GLN A 220 29.99 43.23 4.87
C GLN A 220 30.32 44.71 5.13
N ALA A 221 29.46 45.60 4.65
CA ALA A 221 29.51 47.00 5.00
C ALA A 221 29.26 47.12 6.52
N THR A 222 30.31 47.48 7.25
CA THR A 222 30.27 47.78 8.69
C THR A 222 29.28 48.91 8.98
N PRO A 223 28.43 48.80 10.02
CA PRO A 223 27.59 49.91 10.47
C PRO A 223 28.43 50.83 11.35
N ARG A 224 28.92 51.96 10.81
CA ARG A 224 29.52 53.03 11.61
C ARG A 224 28.81 54.36 11.41
N THR A 225 27.96 54.66 12.38
CA THR A 225 27.66 55.96 13.01
C THR A 225 27.01 57.10 12.18
N PRO A 226 26.00 57.78 12.74
CA PRO A 226 25.39 58.96 12.12
C PRO A 226 26.16 60.21 12.52
N ARG A 227 26.86 60.85 11.57
CA ARG A 227 27.46 62.17 11.80
C ARG A 227 26.76 63.24 10.96
N ARG A 228 25.93 64.03 11.67
CA ARG A 228 25.42 65.35 11.27
C ARG A 228 26.54 66.20 10.68
N SER A 229 26.31 66.85 9.54
CA SER A 229 26.24 68.32 9.38
C SER A 229 26.31 68.75 7.89
N PRO A 230 25.82 69.97 7.55
CA PRO A 230 25.27 70.36 6.24
C PRO A 230 26.14 71.37 5.47
N THR A 231 25.62 71.88 4.34
CA THR A 231 26.13 72.89 3.35
C THR A 231 26.71 72.25 2.08
N LYS A 232 26.40 72.64 0.83
CA LYS A 232 25.62 73.72 0.20
C LYS A 232 25.36 73.31 -1.29
N PRO A 233 24.55 74.06 -2.05
CA PRO A 233 23.88 73.61 -3.28
C PRO A 233 24.66 73.94 -4.57
N LEU A 234 23.99 73.70 -5.72
CA LEU A 234 24.20 74.27 -7.06
C LEU A 234 24.75 73.26 -8.10
N ARG A 235 23.88 72.75 -8.98
CA ARG A 235 23.83 73.14 -10.40
C ARG A 235 22.86 72.24 -11.16
N GLU A 236 21.69 72.79 -11.50
CA GLU A 236 20.83 72.22 -12.53
C GLU A 236 21.49 72.44 -13.90
N LEU A 237 21.45 71.42 -14.75
CA LEU A 237 21.63 71.58 -16.19
C LEU A 237 20.35 71.07 -16.89
N PRO A 238 19.66 71.95 -17.62
CA PRO A 238 18.53 71.60 -18.48
C PRO A 238 18.99 71.30 -19.91
N THR A 239 18.02 70.89 -20.75
CA THR A 239 18.06 70.74 -22.22
C THR A 239 18.59 69.38 -22.72
N ARG A 240 18.07 68.76 -23.78
CA ARG A 240 17.04 69.14 -24.75
C ARG A 240 16.66 67.89 -25.54
N GLU A 241 15.42 67.88 -25.98
CA GLU A 241 14.87 67.21 -27.16
C GLU A 241 15.89 66.91 -28.28
N SER A 242 15.80 65.71 -28.87
CA SER A 242 16.27 65.50 -30.23
C SER A 242 15.26 64.64 -31.00
N VAL A 243 14.57 65.32 -31.91
CA VAL A 243 13.66 64.80 -32.91
C VAL A 243 14.37 64.90 -34.27
N LYS A 244 14.04 63.95 -35.16
CA LYS A 244 13.98 64.01 -36.65
C LYS A 244 15.05 63.30 -37.50
N LYS A 245 14.53 62.35 -38.28
CA LYS A 245 14.59 62.17 -39.77
C LYS A 245 15.95 62.19 -40.49
N GLN A 246 16.22 61.10 -41.24
CA GLN A 246 16.54 61.12 -42.70
C GLN A 246 16.51 59.67 -43.27
N ARG A 247 15.55 59.28 -44.13
CA ARG A 247 15.62 59.05 -45.62
C ARG A 247 16.94 58.38 -46.10
N GLN A 248 16.93 57.14 -46.62
CA GLN A 248 16.44 56.60 -47.91
C GLN A 248 17.49 56.70 -49.04
N ASP A 249 18.00 55.55 -49.51
CA ASP A 249 18.30 55.14 -50.91
C ASP A 249 19.15 53.84 -50.91
N GLN A 250 18.65 52.70 -51.41
CA GLN A 250 18.57 52.21 -52.80
C GLN A 250 19.87 51.60 -53.37
N SER A 251 19.84 50.28 -53.61
CA SER A 251 20.42 49.52 -54.75
C SER A 251 20.58 48.04 -54.34
N THR A 252 20.39 46.96 -55.10
CA THR A 252 19.82 46.60 -56.41
C THR A 252 19.91 45.05 -56.50
N GLY A 253 18.97 44.39 -57.18
CA GLY A 253 19.08 43.00 -57.70
C GLY A 253 18.01 42.04 -57.15
N ALA A 254 16.83 41.90 -57.78
CA ALA A 254 16.49 41.04 -58.95
C ALA A 254 16.60 39.53 -58.62
N ILE A 255 15.53 38.72 -58.57
CA ILE A 255 14.73 38.14 -59.69
C ILE A 255 13.50 37.37 -59.09
N PRO A 256 12.41 37.09 -59.87
CA PRO A 256 11.03 36.99 -59.40
C PRO A 256 10.37 35.58 -59.52
N SER A 257 9.22 35.39 -58.85
CA SER A 257 8.05 34.60 -59.36
C SER A 257 6.86 34.76 -58.39
N ARG A 258 5.85 35.59 -58.71
CA ARG A 258 4.52 35.24 -59.31
C ARG A 258 3.66 34.28 -58.47
N GLY A 259 2.54 34.81 -57.94
CA GLY A 259 1.38 34.04 -57.44
C GLY A 259 0.43 34.91 -56.59
N PRO A 260 -0.84 35.13 -56.96
CA PRO A 260 -1.58 36.37 -56.62
C PRO A 260 -2.72 36.22 -55.60
N ASP A 261 -3.18 37.42 -55.16
CA ASP A 261 -4.56 37.80 -54.75
C ASP A 261 -5.09 37.33 -53.39
N SER A 262 -5.15 38.25 -52.40
CA SER A 262 -6.26 39.17 -52.08
C SER A 262 -7.37 38.44 -51.30
N ILE A 263 -7.76 38.84 -50.10
CA ILE A 263 -8.54 40.06 -49.83
C ILE A 263 -8.35 40.48 -48.37
N ASP A 264 -8.07 41.77 -48.24
CA ASP A 264 -8.20 42.64 -47.09
C ASP A 264 -9.69 42.78 -46.73
N GLU A 265 -10.11 42.59 -45.47
CA GLU A 265 -11.31 43.28 -44.98
C GLU A 265 -11.37 43.23 -43.44
N ASP A 266 -10.99 44.39 -42.91
CA ASP A 266 -11.76 45.22 -41.99
C ASP A 266 -11.94 44.87 -40.51
N MET A 267 -11.78 45.96 -39.77
CA MET A 267 -11.75 46.12 -38.33
C MET A 267 -13.15 46.33 -37.72
N GLU A 268 -13.24 45.94 -36.44
CA GLU A 268 -14.13 46.47 -35.37
C GLU A 268 -15.62 46.08 -35.34
N PRO A 269 -16.34 46.23 -34.19
CA PRO A 269 -16.00 46.04 -32.77
C PRO A 269 -17.09 45.20 -32.01
N PRO A 270 -17.03 45.00 -30.67
CA PRO A 270 -17.92 44.08 -29.94
C PRO A 270 -19.06 44.76 -29.16
N GLU A 271 -20.28 44.20 -29.16
CA GLU A 271 -21.39 44.59 -28.26
C GLU A 271 -22.34 43.43 -27.83
N THR A 272 -22.21 43.02 -26.57
CA THR A 272 -23.18 42.75 -25.47
C THR A 272 -24.67 42.27 -25.71
N PRO A 273 -25.59 42.16 -24.70
CA PRO A 273 -26.21 40.88 -24.32
C PRO A 273 -27.77 40.86 -24.32
N THR A 274 -28.40 39.72 -24.61
CA THR A 274 -29.87 39.53 -24.49
C THR A 274 -30.17 38.04 -24.35
N LYS A 275 -31.21 37.49 -23.71
CA LYS A 275 -32.34 37.97 -22.91
C LYS A 275 -33.02 36.70 -22.34
N LYS A 276 -33.69 36.89 -21.20
CA LYS A 276 -34.49 35.94 -20.42
C LYS A 276 -35.45 35.09 -21.26
N ARG A 277 -35.71 33.84 -20.84
CA ARG A 277 -37.01 33.18 -21.05
C ARG A 277 -37.46 32.45 -19.78
N LYS A 278 -38.50 33.01 -19.16
CA LYS A 278 -39.45 32.32 -18.29
C LYS A 278 -40.44 31.60 -19.20
N LEU A 279 -40.83 30.37 -18.85
CA LEU A 279 -42.16 29.88 -19.19
C LEU A 279 -42.66 29.03 -18.02
N ASP A 280 -43.69 29.57 -17.35
CA ASP A 280 -44.64 28.82 -16.54
C ASP A 280 -45.42 27.87 -17.46
N GLU A 281 -45.68 26.65 -17.01
CA GLU A 281 -46.82 25.89 -17.49
C GLU A 281 -47.49 25.14 -16.33
N LEU A 282 -48.77 25.45 -16.17
CA LEU A 282 -49.65 25.06 -15.08
C LEU A 282 -50.39 23.76 -15.42
N THR A 283 -50.36 22.80 -14.47
CA THR A 283 -51.46 21.87 -14.07
C THR A 283 -51.97 20.81 -15.09
N PRO A 284 -52.75 19.75 -14.69
CA PRO A 284 -53.22 19.32 -13.36
C PRO A 284 -53.03 17.81 -13.02
N THR A 285 -53.09 17.49 -11.72
CA THR A 285 -53.53 16.19 -11.13
C THR A 285 -54.93 15.79 -11.64
N PRO A 286 -55.38 14.50 -11.68
CA PRO A 286 -55.32 13.56 -10.54
C PRO A 286 -55.23 12.04 -10.88
N SER A 287 -54.94 11.19 -9.89
CA SER A 287 -55.82 10.08 -9.49
C SER A 287 -55.16 9.13 -8.49
N LEU A 288 -55.86 8.96 -7.37
CA LEU A 288 -55.68 7.88 -6.41
C LEU A 288 -56.00 6.54 -7.08
N THR A 289 -55.13 5.54 -6.93
CA THR A 289 -55.57 4.14 -6.84
C THR A 289 -54.83 3.43 -5.72
N LYS A 290 -55.57 3.21 -4.63
CA LYS A 290 -55.26 2.25 -3.57
C LYS A 290 -55.28 0.85 -4.20
N ARG A 291 -54.16 0.14 -4.17
CA ARG A 291 -54.17 -1.33 -4.24
C ARG A 291 -53.41 -1.89 -3.04
N ARG A 292 -54.18 -2.18 -2.00
CA ARG A 292 -53.78 -3.02 -0.87
C ARG A 292 -53.47 -4.41 -1.42
N LEU A 293 -52.26 -4.91 -1.19
CA LEU A 293 -51.96 -6.33 -1.26
C LEU A 293 -52.02 -6.91 0.16
N PRO A 294 -52.62 -8.09 0.36
CA PRO A 294 -52.71 -8.73 1.65
C PRO A 294 -51.34 -9.33 2.04
N PHE A 295 -50.84 -8.93 3.21
CA PHE A 295 -49.73 -9.61 3.87
C PHE A 295 -50.25 -10.96 4.43
N PRO A 296 -49.53 -12.08 4.25
CA PRO A 296 -49.82 -13.30 4.99
C PRO A 296 -49.39 -13.14 6.48
N PRO A 297 -50.12 -13.75 7.41
CA PRO A 297 -49.82 -13.66 8.84
C PRO A 297 -48.51 -14.38 9.20
N VAL A 298 -47.65 -13.67 9.92
CA VAL A 298 -46.46 -14.21 10.58
C VAL A 298 -46.92 -15.08 11.75
N THR A 299 -46.65 -16.38 11.66
CA THR A 299 -46.76 -17.30 12.79
C THR A 299 -45.52 -17.17 13.69
N PRO A 300 -45.67 -16.99 15.01
CA PRO A 300 -44.56 -17.10 15.93
C PRO A 300 -44.27 -18.59 16.18
N SER A 301 -43.21 -19.11 15.57
CA SER A 301 -42.69 -20.44 15.94
C SER A 301 -41.95 -20.31 17.27
N ALA A 302 -42.47 -21.01 18.27
CA ALA A 302 -42.00 -21.07 19.63
C ALA A 302 -40.57 -21.64 19.74
N PRO A 303 -39.77 -21.22 20.73
CA PRO A 303 -38.51 -21.86 21.04
C PRO A 303 -38.78 -23.22 21.70
N HIS A 304 -38.47 -24.30 20.99
CA HIS A 304 -38.41 -25.63 21.60
C HIS A 304 -37.16 -25.67 22.51
N ILE A 305 -37.40 -25.48 23.80
CA ILE A 305 -36.50 -25.85 24.89
C ILE A 305 -36.31 -27.37 24.79
N THR A 306 -35.14 -27.83 24.37
CA THR A 306 -34.74 -29.22 24.56
C THR A 306 -34.01 -29.32 25.89
N HIS A 307 -34.66 -30.06 26.78
CA HIS A 307 -34.23 -30.39 28.12
C HIS A 307 -32.90 -31.13 28.12
N LEU A 308 -32.12 -30.82 29.17
CA LEU A 308 -31.11 -31.69 29.73
C LEU A 308 -31.66 -33.10 29.97
N THR A 309 -30.99 -34.13 29.45
CA THR A 309 -30.92 -35.43 30.11
C THR A 309 -29.52 -36.01 29.99
N SER A 310 -28.92 -36.19 31.17
CA SER A 310 -27.73 -36.96 31.45
C SER A 310 -27.87 -38.43 31.02
N PRO A 311 -26.76 -39.12 30.74
CA PRO A 311 -26.67 -40.53 31.07
C PRO A 311 -25.63 -40.76 32.18
N THR A 312 -26.17 -41.27 33.27
CA THR A 312 -25.53 -41.89 34.43
C THR A 312 -24.59 -43.04 34.09
N LYS A 313 -23.49 -43.09 34.86
CA LYS A 313 -22.78 -44.27 35.40
C LYS A 313 -23.15 -45.65 34.82
N ALA A 314 -22.15 -46.33 34.26
CA ALA A 314 -21.98 -47.77 34.45
C ALA A 314 -20.49 -48.12 34.54
N LYS A 315 -20.07 -48.56 35.74
CA LYS A 315 -18.88 -49.37 36.01
C LYS A 315 -19.10 -50.74 35.37
N PRO A 316 -18.03 -51.43 34.91
CA PRO A 316 -17.68 -52.61 35.67
C PRO A 316 -16.18 -52.75 35.93
N ASN A 317 -15.95 -53.21 37.16
CA ASN A 317 -14.72 -53.65 37.77
C ASN A 317 -14.49 -55.12 37.37
N ALA A 318 -13.33 -55.50 36.84
CA ALA A 318 -12.79 -56.87 36.92
C ALA A 318 -11.36 -56.94 36.33
N THR A 319 -10.37 -56.81 37.19
CA THR A 319 -9.09 -57.53 37.09
C THR A 319 -9.34 -59.00 37.47
N PRO A 320 -8.61 -59.98 36.89
CA PRO A 320 -7.47 -60.52 37.66
C PRO A 320 -6.27 -61.07 36.86
N ALA A 321 -5.14 -61.18 37.59
CA ALA A 321 -4.04 -62.16 37.52
C ALA A 321 -3.28 -62.35 36.18
N ILE A 322 -2.03 -61.88 36.05
CA ILE A 322 -0.77 -62.56 36.46
C ILE A 322 -0.64 -64.00 35.93
N SER A 323 0.20 -64.18 34.92
CA SER A 323 1.16 -65.30 34.85
C SER A 323 2.39 -64.91 34.01
N SER A 324 3.54 -64.92 34.68
CA SER A 324 4.91 -64.96 34.13
C SER A 324 5.30 -66.42 33.75
N PRO A 325 6.56 -66.79 33.47
CA PRO A 325 7.66 -66.23 32.64
C PRO A 325 8.26 -67.33 31.70
N LEU A 326 9.49 -67.12 31.18
CA LEU A 326 10.39 -68.09 30.49
C LEU A 326 10.00 -68.38 29.01
N ARG A 327 10.87 -68.34 27.98
CA ARG A 327 12.25 -68.86 27.88
C ARG A 327 12.84 -68.55 26.48
N ARG A 328 14.18 -68.42 26.39
CA ARG A 328 15.10 -68.69 25.22
C ARG A 328 14.98 -67.69 24.04
N SER A 329 16.03 -67.21 23.39
CA SER A 329 17.43 -67.65 23.14
C SER A 329 18.19 -66.39 22.66
N ALA A 330 19.28 -65.92 23.28
CA ALA A 330 20.67 -66.36 23.09
C ALA A 330 21.19 -66.37 21.63
N ARG A 331 22.20 -65.49 21.39
CA ARG A 331 23.51 -65.76 20.76
C ARG A 331 23.70 -65.57 19.24
N SER A 332 24.42 -64.51 18.87
CA SER A 332 25.61 -64.44 17.96
C SER A 332 26.06 -62.96 17.95
N VAL A 333 27.22 -62.48 18.41
CA VAL A 333 28.65 -62.85 18.28
C VAL A 333 29.21 -62.67 16.85
N LEU A 334 30.36 -61.96 16.81
CA LEU A 334 31.31 -61.60 15.72
C LEU A 334 31.05 -60.22 15.07
N GLN A 335 31.80 -59.17 15.44
CA GLN A 335 33.16 -58.81 14.96
C GLN A 335 33.23 -58.70 13.44
N GLN A 336 33.40 -57.46 12.95
CA GLN A 336 34.40 -57.18 11.93
C GLN A 336 34.79 -55.70 11.96
N GLU A 337 35.91 -55.43 12.63
CA GLU A 337 36.80 -54.32 12.30
C GLU A 337 37.42 -54.61 10.94
N VAL A 338 37.42 -53.64 10.02
CA VAL A 338 38.46 -53.54 9.00
C VAL A 338 38.72 -52.07 8.73
N ASP A 339 39.92 -51.64 9.08
CA ASP A 339 40.61 -50.49 8.53
C ASP A 339 40.59 -50.54 7.00
N THR A 340 40.33 -49.40 6.35
CA THR A 340 40.86 -49.16 5.02
C THR A 340 41.17 -47.68 4.87
N ALA A 341 42.40 -47.34 5.27
CA ALA A 341 43.12 -46.21 4.72
C ALA A 341 43.38 -46.48 3.24
N MET A 342 42.89 -45.62 2.35
CA MET A 342 43.39 -45.47 0.99
C MET A 342 43.52 -43.97 0.73
N ASP A 343 44.75 -43.56 0.97
CA ASP A 343 45.47 -42.41 0.44
C ASP A 343 45.52 -42.53 -1.09
N VAL A 344 44.95 -41.57 -1.82
CA VAL A 344 45.27 -41.31 -3.24
C VAL A 344 45.08 -39.81 -3.46
N ASP A 345 46.20 -39.08 -3.37
CA ASP A 345 46.45 -37.86 -4.11
C ASP A 345 46.33 -38.16 -5.62
N GLU A 346 45.54 -37.37 -6.34
CA GLU A 346 45.89 -37.01 -7.72
C GLU A 346 45.15 -35.72 -8.10
N ASP A 347 45.97 -34.72 -8.42
CA ASP A 347 45.64 -33.43 -8.97
C ASP A 347 44.83 -33.55 -10.27
N GLU A 348 43.71 -32.81 -10.38
CA GLU A 348 43.33 -32.21 -11.66
C GLU A 348 42.78 -30.79 -11.47
N ASP A 349 43.63 -29.88 -11.92
CA ASP A 349 43.38 -28.54 -12.42
C ASP A 349 42.21 -28.51 -13.45
N VAL A 350 41.09 -27.90 -13.08
CA VAL A 350 40.17 -27.31 -14.05
C VAL A 350 39.72 -25.95 -13.53
N GLY A 351 40.32 -24.92 -14.13
CA GLY A 351 39.96 -23.55 -13.92
C GLY A 351 38.56 -23.16 -14.41
N ASP A 352 38.25 -21.94 -14.02
CA ASP A 352 37.33 -21.02 -14.66
C ASP A 352 35.82 -21.28 -14.63
N ASN A 353 35.16 -20.27 -14.06
CA ASN A 353 33.93 -19.66 -14.57
C ASN A 353 32.60 -20.13 -13.96
N ILE A 354 32.30 -19.63 -12.76
CA ILE A 354 30.92 -19.55 -12.24
C ILE A 354 30.62 -18.13 -11.79
N ASN A 355 30.63 -17.20 -12.75
CA ASN A 355 29.70 -16.08 -12.76
C ASN A 355 28.48 -16.51 -13.59
N ARG A 356 27.69 -17.46 -13.07
CA ARG A 356 26.45 -17.87 -13.71
C ARG A 356 25.28 -17.15 -13.07
N SER A 357 24.98 -16.02 -13.70
CA SER A 357 23.71 -15.31 -13.73
C SER A 357 22.53 -16.20 -13.38
N LEU A 358 21.88 -15.90 -12.26
CA LEU A 358 20.59 -16.46 -11.85
C LEU A 358 19.48 -15.63 -12.50
N GLU A 359 19.51 -15.58 -13.84
CA GLU A 359 18.41 -15.08 -14.67
C GLU A 359 17.41 -16.22 -14.81
N LEU A 360 16.46 -16.27 -13.87
CA LEU A 360 15.24 -17.07 -14.02
C LEU A 360 14.41 -16.43 -15.13
N ASP A 361 14.47 -17.06 -16.31
CA ASP A 361 13.63 -16.83 -17.48
C ASP A 361 12.15 -17.06 -17.12
N LEU A 362 11.54 -16.02 -16.55
CA LEU A 362 10.10 -15.92 -16.26
C LEU A 362 9.29 -15.52 -17.50
N SER A 363 9.93 -15.31 -18.65
CA SER A 363 9.29 -14.93 -19.92
C SER A 363 8.65 -16.10 -20.67
N LYS A 364 8.87 -17.35 -20.23
CA LYS A 364 8.39 -18.54 -20.95
C LYS A 364 7.06 -19.13 -20.45
N PHE A 365 6.40 -18.50 -19.46
CA PHE A 365 5.14 -18.99 -18.88
C PHE A 365 3.91 -18.13 -19.13
N VAL A 366 4.01 -17.10 -19.98
CA VAL A 366 2.86 -16.28 -20.40
C VAL A 366 2.84 -16.28 -21.91
N LEU A 367 2.19 -17.27 -22.52
CA LEU A 367 1.51 -17.26 -23.83
C LEU A 367 1.13 -18.71 -24.18
N ALA A 368 0.07 -19.19 -23.53
CA ALA A 368 -0.77 -20.28 -24.01
C ALA A 368 -2.22 -19.86 -23.73
N GLU A 369 -2.63 -18.81 -24.43
CA GLU A 369 -4.04 -18.54 -24.72
C GLU A 369 -4.41 -19.48 -25.88
N ASP A 370 -5.17 -20.53 -25.58
CA ASP A 370 -6.26 -21.09 -26.41
C ASP A 370 -6.67 -22.47 -25.85
N ASP A 371 -7.97 -22.76 -25.95
CA ASP A 371 -8.68 -23.96 -25.48
C ASP A 371 -8.96 -24.11 -23.98
N ILE A 372 -9.85 -23.24 -23.45
CA ILE A 372 -10.72 -23.60 -22.33
C ILE A 372 -12.08 -24.01 -22.90
N GLU A 373 -12.21 -25.32 -23.00
CA GLU A 373 -13.41 -26.05 -23.34
C GLU A 373 -14.58 -25.70 -22.41
N LYS A 374 -15.74 -25.63 -23.03
CA LYS A 374 -17.03 -25.17 -22.53
C LYS A 374 -17.57 -26.11 -21.44
N MET A 375 -17.14 -25.93 -20.19
CA MET A 375 -17.69 -26.67 -19.06
C MET A 375 -19.02 -26.04 -18.59
N GLU A 376 -20.09 -26.77 -18.81
CA GLU A 376 -21.48 -26.42 -18.49
C GLU A 376 -21.67 -26.22 -16.98
N GLU A 377 -21.75 -24.97 -16.54
CA GLU A 377 -22.01 -24.58 -15.15
C GLU A 377 -23.47 -24.90 -14.75
N PRO A 378 -23.72 -25.64 -13.65
CA PRO A 378 -25.08 -25.84 -13.14
C PRO A 378 -25.64 -24.52 -12.59
N ALA A 379 -26.81 -24.12 -13.08
CA ALA A 379 -27.51 -22.90 -12.71
C ALA A 379 -27.92 -22.85 -11.22
N VAL A 380 -27.03 -22.45 -10.33
CA VAL A 380 -27.36 -22.10 -8.95
C VAL A 380 -27.81 -20.64 -8.92
N THR A 381 -29.12 -20.42 -9.05
CA THR A 381 -29.76 -19.11 -8.89
C THR A 381 -29.77 -18.66 -7.43
N ARG A 382 -28.59 -18.29 -6.89
CA ARG A 382 -28.53 -17.52 -5.64
C ARG A 382 -29.08 -16.13 -5.95
N ARG A 383 -30.26 -15.82 -5.40
CA ARG A 383 -30.86 -14.49 -5.41
C ARG A 383 -29.89 -13.52 -4.72
N PHE A 384 -29.04 -12.88 -5.52
CA PHE A 384 -28.18 -11.79 -5.11
C PHE A 384 -29.10 -10.65 -4.68
N ARG A 385 -29.32 -10.49 -3.38
CA ARG A 385 -29.86 -9.23 -2.86
C ARG A 385 -28.69 -8.24 -2.88
N PRO A 386 -28.77 -7.13 -3.63
CA PRO A 386 -27.71 -6.14 -3.64
C PRO A 386 -27.50 -5.63 -2.22
N VAL A 387 -26.31 -5.89 -1.66
CA VAL A 387 -25.88 -5.42 -0.33
C VAL A 387 -25.91 -3.89 -0.22
N TYR A 388 -26.05 -3.18 -1.34
CA TYR A 388 -26.12 -1.73 -1.42
C TYR A 388 -27.49 -1.11 -1.08
N GLN A 389 -28.54 -1.89 -0.77
CA GLN A 389 -29.76 -1.33 -0.18
C GLN A 389 -29.65 -1.12 1.34
N ASP A 390 -28.75 -1.84 2.02
CA ASP A 390 -28.57 -1.71 3.48
C ASP A 390 -27.81 -0.45 3.88
N SER A 391 -26.95 0.11 3.03
CA SER A 391 -26.18 1.31 3.40
C SER A 391 -27.09 2.51 3.72
N ARG A 392 -28.19 2.70 3.00
CA ARG A 392 -29.22 3.70 3.36
C ARG A 392 -29.92 3.38 4.68
N GLN A 393 -30.09 2.10 5.01
CA GLN A 393 -30.70 1.66 6.27
C GLN A 393 -29.76 1.88 7.46
N TRP A 394 -28.45 1.75 7.27
CA TRP A 394 -27.42 2.06 8.28
C TRP A 394 -27.23 3.57 8.51
N TYR A 395 -27.42 4.40 7.47
CA TYR A 395 -27.36 5.87 7.61
C TYR A 395 -28.68 6.51 8.05
N ALA A 396 -29.81 5.78 7.97
CA ALA A 396 -31.04 6.19 8.62
C ALA A 396 -30.84 6.06 10.13
N ARG A 397 -30.45 7.16 10.78
CA ARG A 397 -30.30 7.22 12.24
C ARG A 397 -31.58 6.68 12.88
N ASP A 398 -31.45 5.55 13.56
CA ASP A 398 -32.54 4.92 14.29
C ASP A 398 -33.21 5.98 15.19
N ALA A 399 -34.53 6.14 15.04
CA ALA A 399 -35.30 7.13 15.79
C ALA A 399 -35.13 6.97 17.30
N LYS A 400 -34.84 5.74 17.77
CA LYS A 400 -34.57 5.46 19.18
C LYS A 400 -33.22 6.02 19.63
N VAL A 401 -32.19 5.92 18.77
CA VAL A 401 -30.87 6.51 19.02
C VAL A 401 -30.97 8.04 19.02
N LEU A 402 -31.72 8.63 18.07
CA LEU A 402 -31.97 10.08 18.06
C LEU A 402 -32.72 10.57 19.30
N ARG A 403 -33.68 9.79 19.81
CA ARG A 403 -34.41 10.14 21.05
C ARG A 403 -33.49 10.10 22.26
N SER A 404 -32.67 9.04 22.38
CA SER A 404 -31.67 8.90 23.45
C SER A 404 -30.63 10.03 23.40
N TRP A 405 -30.20 10.42 22.19
CA TRP A 405 -29.29 11.56 22.01
C TRP A 405 -29.95 12.87 22.41
N ARG A 406 -31.22 13.09 22.08
CA ARG A 406 -31.95 14.31 22.44
C ARG A 406 -32.18 14.42 23.95
N GLU A 407 -32.51 13.32 24.61
CA GLU A 407 -32.59 13.21 26.08
C GLU A 407 -31.22 13.48 26.73
N ALA A 408 -30.14 12.89 26.20
CA ALA A 408 -28.78 13.10 26.70
C ALA A 408 -28.24 14.53 26.46
N SER A 409 -28.67 15.19 25.39
CA SER A 409 -28.19 16.54 25.03
C SER A 409 -28.86 17.65 25.84
N GLY A 410 -29.81 17.34 26.73
CA GLY A 410 -30.50 18.34 27.55
C GLY A 410 -31.29 19.38 26.76
N PHE A 411 -31.53 19.15 25.47
CA PHE A 411 -32.24 20.06 24.57
C PHE A 411 -33.76 19.89 24.77
N ALA A 412 -34.23 20.14 25.99
CA ALA A 412 -35.63 20.43 26.24
C ALA A 412 -35.86 21.85 25.71
N GLY A 413 -36.52 21.96 24.56
CA GLY A 413 -36.78 23.23 23.90
C GLY A 413 -37.48 24.22 24.84
N ILE A 414 -36.92 25.42 24.94
CA ILE A 414 -37.61 26.66 25.30
C ILE A 414 -38.31 27.18 24.06
#